data_AF-A0A2G2BHE2-F1
#
_entry.id   AF-A0A2G2BHE2-F1
#
_cell.length_a   1.000
_cell.length_b   1.000
_cell.length_c   1.000
_cell.angle_alpha   90.00
_cell.angle_beta   90.00
_cell.angle_gamma   90.00
#
_symmetry.space_group_name_H-M   'P 1'
#
loop_
_entity.id
_entity.type
_entity.pdbx_description
1 polymer ?
#
loop_
_entity_poly.entity_id
_entity_poly.type
_entity_poly.pdbx_seq_one_letter_code
_entity_poly.pdbx_strand_id
1 'polypeptide(L)'
;MKQTVFQPGVILQEVIVGAFRSQGTTFGAWCTDNKVHQTSARQATFGLTGGDTGKALLKRIIDAAGRDVVEMTYRKRMDQHVNRLKSGAAA
;
A
#
# COMPACT_ATOMS: atom_id res chain seq x y z
N MET A 1 -15.83 -13.45 2.26
CA MET A 1 -14.64 -12.59 2.02
C MET A 1 -15.02 -11.16 2.37
N LYS A 2 -14.45 -10.57 3.43
CA LYS A 2 -14.66 -9.14 3.71
C LYS A 2 -13.96 -8.35 2.60
N GLN A 3 -14.70 -7.46 1.92
CA GLN A 3 -14.09 -6.53 0.99
C GLN A 3 -13.05 -5.71 1.74
N THR A 4 -11.78 -5.87 1.39
CA THR A 4 -10.72 -5.04 1.93
C THR A 4 -10.82 -3.68 1.22
N VAL A 5 -10.85 -2.60 2.00
CA VAL A 5 -10.83 -1.21 1.47
C VAL A 5 -9.65 -0.98 0.51
N PHE A 6 -8.60 -1.79 0.63
CA PHE A 6 -7.40 -1.72 -0.18
C PHE A 6 -7.43 -2.70 -1.35
N GLN A 7 -7.30 -2.17 -2.56
CA GLN A 7 -6.91 -2.94 -3.73
C GLN A 7 -5.38 -2.90 -3.89
N PRO A 8 -4.69 -4.06 -3.96
CA PRO A 8 -3.27 -4.11 -4.27
C PRO A 8 -2.95 -3.45 -5.62
N GLY A 9 -1.83 -2.72 -5.70
CA GLY A 9 -1.42 -2.00 -6.89
C GLY A 9 -0.59 -0.75 -6.61
N VAL A 10 -0.34 0.04 -7.67
CA VAL A 10 0.52 1.24 -7.61
C VAL A 10 0.03 2.24 -6.57
N ILE A 11 -1.26 2.55 -6.54
CA ILE A 11 -1.83 3.52 -5.60
C ILE A 11 -1.58 3.09 -4.16
N LEU A 12 -1.82 1.81 -3.84
CA LEU A 12 -1.59 1.29 -2.50
C LEU A 12 -0.10 1.33 -2.12
N GLN A 13 0.79 0.96 -3.05
CA GLN A 13 2.24 1.02 -2.82
C GLN A 13 2.70 2.45 -2.54
N GLU A 14 2.25 3.44 -3.32
CA GLU A 14 2.63 4.85 -3.12
C GLU A 14 2.14 5.37 -1.77
N VAL A 15 0.92 5.01 -1.37
CA VAL A 15 0.34 5.39 -0.08
C VAL A 15 1.13 4.79 1.08
N ILE A 16 1.44 3.50 1.04
CA ILE A 16 2.23 2.81 2.07
C ILE A 16 3.61 3.45 2.21
N VAL A 17 4.29 3.70 1.09
CA VAL A 17 5.62 4.35 1.11
C VAL A 17 5.54 5.77 1.66
N GLY A 18 4.51 6.54 1.30
CA GLY A 18 4.26 7.86 1.85
C GLY A 18 4.01 7.85 3.35
N ALA A 19 3.23 6.88 3.84
CA ALA A 19 2.90 6.73 5.26
C ALA A 19 4.13 6.38 6.11
N PHE A 20 5.00 5.48 5.65
CA PHE A 20 6.27 5.22 6.34
C PHE A 20 7.15 6.47 6.42
N ARG A 21 7.19 7.28 5.35
CA ARG A 21 7.95 8.54 5.34
C ARG A 21 7.38 9.56 6.31
N SER A 22 6.06 9.68 6.44
CA SER A 22 5.46 10.60 7.42
C SER A 22 5.68 10.16 8.87
N GLN A 23 5.98 8.88 9.11
CA GLN A 23 6.40 8.36 10.42
C GLN A 23 7.91 8.54 10.69
N GLY A 24 8.67 9.14 9.77
CA GLY A 24 10.13 9.32 9.93
C GLY A 24 10.96 8.07 9.62
N THR A 25 10.38 7.07 8.95
CA THR A 25 11.08 5.86 8.51
C THR A 25 10.91 5.63 7.01
N THR A 26 11.33 4.48 6.50
CA THR A 26 11.12 4.09 5.10
C THR A 26 10.57 2.67 5.02
N PHE A 27 9.87 2.38 3.92
CA PHE A 27 9.41 1.01 3.63
C PHE A 27 10.57 0.01 3.63
N GLY A 28 11.75 0.41 3.11
CA GLY A 28 12.94 -0.41 3.10
C GLY A 28 13.52 -0.66 4.50
N ALA A 29 13.58 0.37 5.34
CA ALA A 29 14.02 0.24 6.73
C ALA A 29 13.10 -0.70 7.52
N TRP A 30 11.77 -0.52 7.40
CA TRP A 30 10.81 -1.42 8.02
C TRP A 30 11.00 -2.88 7.55
N CYS A 31 11.23 -3.10 6.25
CA CYS A 31 11.51 -4.43 5.72
C CYS A 31 12.75 -5.05 6.38
N THR A 32 13.85 -4.31 6.48
CA THR A 32 15.09 -4.75 7.15
C THR A 32 14.84 -5.11 8.61
N ASP A 33 14.19 -4.23 9.37
CA ASP A 33 13.93 -4.43 10.80
C ASP A 33 13.02 -5.64 11.07
N ASN A 34 12.12 -5.93 10.13
CA ASN A 34 11.16 -7.04 10.24
C ASN A 34 11.64 -8.32 9.53
N LYS A 35 12.88 -8.36 9.05
CA LYS A 35 13.47 -9.49 8.30
C LYS A 35 12.61 -9.91 7.09
N VAL A 36 11.99 -8.94 6.44
CA VAL A 36 11.19 -9.13 5.23
C VAL A 36 12.03 -8.74 4.03
N HIS A 37 12.14 -9.63 3.05
CA HIS A 37 12.81 -9.29 1.80
C HIS A 37 12.00 -8.22 1.04
N GLN A 38 12.65 -7.12 0.65
CA GLN A 38 11.98 -5.96 0.03
C GLN A 38 11.19 -6.34 -1.23
N THR A 39 11.71 -7.27 -2.04
CA THR A 39 10.99 -7.76 -3.24
C THR A 39 9.68 -8.44 -2.86
N SER A 40 9.67 -9.26 -1.80
CA SER A 40 8.46 -9.97 -1.35
C SER A 40 7.45 -9.00 -0.75
N ALA A 41 7.91 -8.00 0.01
CA ALA A 41 7.06 -6.94 0.53
C ALA A 41 6.40 -6.14 -0.62
N ARG A 42 7.18 -5.78 -1.64
CA ARG A 42 6.69 -5.09 -2.84
C ARG A 42 5.70 -5.97 -3.60
N GLN A 43 6.00 -7.25 -3.82
CA GLN A 43 5.07 -8.15 -4.50
C GLN A 43 3.74 -8.29 -3.75
N ALA A 44 3.75 -8.28 -2.41
CA ALA A 44 2.54 -8.29 -1.61
C ALA A 44 1.68 -7.02 -1.79
N THR A 45 2.29 -5.83 -1.86
CA THR A 45 1.54 -4.57 -2.09
C THR A 45 0.99 -4.44 -3.50
N PHE A 46 1.61 -5.10 -4.48
CA PHE A 46 1.08 -5.25 -5.84
C PHE A 46 0.13 -6.44 -6.02
N GLY A 47 -0.07 -7.27 -4.99
CA GLY A 47 -0.96 -8.44 -5.06
C GLY A 47 -0.43 -9.60 -5.91
N LEU A 48 0.86 -9.57 -6.28
CA LEU A 48 1.51 -10.64 -7.05
C LEU A 48 1.64 -11.94 -6.25
N THR A 49 1.68 -11.85 -4.93
CA THR A 49 1.67 -12.98 -4.01
C THR A 49 0.27 -13.12 -3.39
N GLY A 50 -0.67 -13.70 -4.14
CA GLY A 50 -2.10 -13.78 -3.76
C GLY A 50 -2.48 -14.83 -2.70
N GLY A 51 -1.52 -15.68 -2.30
CA GLY A 51 -1.72 -16.68 -1.25
C GLY A 51 -1.84 -16.08 0.15
N ASP A 52 -2.23 -16.91 1.14
CA ASP A 52 -2.48 -16.45 2.51
C ASP A 52 -1.27 -15.78 3.15
N THR A 53 -0.06 -16.28 2.87
CA THR A 53 1.20 -15.67 3.30
C THR A 53 1.37 -14.25 2.78
N GLY A 54 1.05 -14.00 1.50
CA GLY A 54 1.18 -12.67 0.90
C GLY A 54 0.12 -11.70 1.42
N LYS A 55 -1.11 -12.17 1.61
CA LYS A 55 -2.18 -11.40 2.26
C LYS A 55 -1.84 -11.04 3.71
N ALA A 56 -1.29 -11.98 4.47
CA ALA A 56 -0.83 -11.76 5.83
C ALA A 56 0.33 -10.75 5.89
N LEU A 57 1.28 -10.84 4.95
CA LEU A 57 2.36 -9.88 4.83
C LEU A 57 1.84 -8.48 4.48
N LEU A 58 0.93 -8.36 3.51
CA LEU A 58 0.30 -7.09 3.15
C LEU A 58 -0.43 -6.48 4.35
N LYS A 59 -1.17 -7.29 5.12
CA LYS A 59 -1.83 -6.82 6.35
C LYS A 59 -0.82 -6.25 7.34
N ARG A 60 0.29 -6.96 7.61
CA ARG A 60 1.36 -6.49 8.51
C ARG A 60 1.98 -5.16 8.04
N ILE A 61 2.21 -5.03 6.74
CA ILE A 61 2.74 -3.79 6.14
C ILE A 61 1.78 -2.62 6.38
N ILE A 62 0.48 -2.81 6.11
CA ILE A 62 -0.55 -1.78 6.28
C ILE A 62 -0.68 -1.38 7.76
N ASP A 63 -0.66 -2.35 8.66
CA ASP A 63 -0.76 -2.10 10.10
C ASP A 63 0.45 -1.29 10.59
N ALA A 64 1.67 -1.63 10.15
CA ALA A 64 2.88 -0.93 10.52
C ALA A 64 2.97 0.51 9.95
N ALA A 65 2.49 0.70 8.71
CA ALA A 65 2.41 2.02 8.09
C ALA A 65 1.34 2.93 8.73
N GLY A 66 0.55 2.42 9.68
CA GLY A 66 -0.58 3.14 10.30
C GLY A 66 -1.83 3.00 9.45
N ARG A 67 -2.66 2.00 9.78
CA ARG A 67 -3.86 1.61 9.01
C ARG A 67 -4.77 2.79 8.69
N ASP A 68 -5.05 3.66 9.65
CA ASP A 68 -5.97 4.79 9.47
C ASP A 68 -5.41 5.84 8.51
N VAL A 69 -4.10 6.10 8.59
CA VAL A 69 -3.39 7.02 7.69
C VAL A 69 -3.36 6.46 6.27
N VAL A 70 -3.10 5.16 6.13
CA VAL A 70 -3.15 4.45 4.85
C VAL A 70 -4.56 4.51 4.27
N GLU A 71 -5.60 4.26 5.06
CA GLU A 71 -6.99 4.30 4.60
C GLU A 71 -7.39 5.70 4.12
N MET A 72 -7.13 6.73 4.91
CA MET A 72 -7.45 8.12 4.58
C MET A 72 -6.74 8.55 3.28
N THR A 73 -5.45 8.28 3.18
CA THR A 73 -4.64 8.69 2.03
C THR A 73 -4.99 7.89 0.78
N TYR A 74 -5.30 6.60 0.94
CA TYR A 74 -5.74 5.73 -0.15
C TYR A 74 -7.06 6.21 -0.75
N ARG A 75 -8.08 6.51 0.09
CA ARG A 75 -9.35 7.08 -0.37
C ARG A 75 -9.13 8.36 -1.18
N LYS A 76 -8.33 9.29 -0.65
CA LYS A 76 -7.97 10.54 -1.35
C LYS A 76 -7.29 10.30 -2.71
N ARG A 77 -6.36 9.35 -2.79
CA ARG A 77 -5.68 9.00 -4.05
C ARG A 77 -6.63 8.34 -5.06
N MET A 78 -7.58 7.52 -4.60
CA MET A 78 -8.60 6.93 -5.47
C MET A 78 -9.54 8.01 -6.04
N ASP A 79 -10.00 8.96 -5.23
CA ASP A 79 -10.81 10.08 -5.70
C ASP A 79 -10.07 10.91 -6.75
N GLN A 80 -8.79 11.20 -6.51
CA GLN A 80 -7.93 11.88 -7.49
C GLN A 80 -7.79 11.08 -8.79
N HIS A 81 -7.64 9.76 -8.70
CA HIS A 81 -7.55 8.89 -9.87
C HIS A 81 -8.85 8.91 -10.68
N VAL A 82 -10.00 8.77 -10.00
CA VAL A 82 -11.34 8.86 -10.61
C VAL A 82 -11.54 10.21 -11.29
N ASN A 83 -11.14 11.31 -10.64
CA ASN A 83 -11.26 12.64 -11.22
C ASN A 83 -10.38 12.80 -12.47
N ARG A 84 -9.15 12.28 -12.47
CA ARG A 84 -8.30 12.29 -13.67
C ARG A 84 -8.91 11.53 -14.84
N LEU A 85 -9.48 10.35 -14.58
CA LEU A 85 -10.19 9.56 -15.60
C LEU A 85 -11.40 10.31 -16.18
N LYS A 86 -12.19 10.98 -15.32
CA LYS A 86 -13.35 11.77 -15.75
C LYS A 86 -12.97 12.99 -16.58
N SER A 87 -11.87 13.66 -16.24
CA SER A 87 -11.42 14.85 -16.95
C SER A 87 -10.80 14.58 -18.33
N GLY A 88 -10.71 13.31 -18.77
CA GLY A 88 -10.13 12.95 -20.06
C GLY A 88 -8.64 13.27 -20.20
N ALA A 89 -7.99 13.71 -19.11
CA ALA A 89 -6.58 14.01 -19.08
C ALA A 89 -5.80 12.69 -18.99
N ALA A 90 -5.61 12.05 -20.15
CA ALA A 90 -4.43 11.21 -20.35
C ALA A 90 -3.21 12.10 -20.08
N ALA A 91 -2.38 11.67 -19.14
CA ALA A 91 -1.09 12.31 -18.86
C ALA A 91 -0.18 12.23 -20.08
#